data_AF-A0A937DDP3-F1
#
_entry.id   AF-A0A937DDP3-F1
#
_cell.length_a   1.000
_cell.length_b   1.000
_cell.length_c   1.000
_cell.angle_alpha   90.00
_cell.angle_beta   90.00
_cell.angle_gamma   90.00
#
_symmetry.space_group_name_H-M   'P 1'
#
loop_
_entity.id
_entity.type
_entity.pdbx_description
1 polymer ?
#
loop_
_entity_poly.entity_id
_entity_poly.type
_entity_poly.pdbx_seq_one_letter_code
_entity_poly.pdbx_strand_id
1 'polypeptide(L)'
;MDAATAAACFRDLSRHLAGVDAQADLAAPYLQRLRAELFGARIDELLELFARLRSTSTDLEMDIRQQIVESSDFGALAQQIILLWYTSAFADGDNWKFGPPEQYFRSHIWSVIGAHPPALSGGYFGYWKYPPEN
;
A
#
# COMPACT_ATOMS: atom_id res chain seq x y z
N MET A 1 -6.09 12.66 13.71
CA MET A 1 -5.14 13.34 12.79
C MET A 1 -5.92 14.04 11.68
N ASP A 2 -5.42 15.16 11.13
CA ASP A 2 -6.01 15.73 9.90
C ASP A 2 -5.72 14.84 8.68
N ALA A 3 -6.41 15.11 7.55
CA ALA A 3 -6.33 14.26 6.36
C ALA A 3 -4.93 14.22 5.71
N ALA A 4 -4.20 15.34 5.67
CA ALA A 4 -2.88 15.41 5.05
C ALA A 4 -1.84 14.68 5.92
N THR A 5 -1.90 14.91 7.23
CA THR A 5 -1.09 14.21 8.23
C THR A 5 -1.37 12.71 8.21
N ALA A 6 -2.63 12.30 8.05
CA ALA A 6 -3.00 10.89 7.92
C ALA A 6 -2.46 10.25 6.65
N ALA A 7 -2.55 10.91 5.49
CA ALA A 7 -1.99 10.40 4.24
C ALA A 7 -0.46 10.25 4.33
N ALA A 8 0.24 11.22 4.93
CA ALA A 8 1.68 11.15 5.13
C ALA A 8 2.07 10.01 6.09
N CYS A 9 1.34 9.85 7.19
CA CYS A 9 1.55 8.75 8.14
C CYS A 9 1.30 7.38 7.50
N PHE A 10 0.22 7.25 6.71
CA PHE A 10 -0.10 6.05 5.95
C PHE A 10 0.99 5.70 4.94
N ARG A 11 1.50 6.70 4.20
CA ARG A 11 2.62 6.51 3.26
C ARG A 11 3.88 6.01 3.97
N ASP A 12 4.16 6.53 5.16
CA ASP A 12 5.31 6.14 5.97
C ASP A 12 5.19 4.69 6.46
N LEU A 13 4.05 4.33 7.07
CA LEU A 13 3.76 2.95 7.44
C LEU A 13 3.86 2.01 6.24
N SER A 14 3.31 2.42 5.09
CA SER A 14 3.32 1.61 3.87
C SER A 14 4.72 1.28 3.38
N ARG A 15 5.69 2.20 3.52
CA ARG A 15 7.09 1.95 3.15
C ARG A 15 7.70 0.85 4.02
N HIS A 16 7.40 0.83 5.32
CA HIS A 16 7.84 -0.22 6.23
C HIS A 16 7.17 -1.58 5.93
N LEU A 17 5.88 -1.58 5.58
CA LEU A 17 5.14 -2.82 5.33
C LEU A 17 5.46 -3.46 3.98
N ALA A 18 5.49 -2.66 2.91
CA ALA A 18 5.54 -3.16 1.55
C ALA A 18 6.96 -3.20 0.97
N GLY A 19 7.92 -2.49 1.58
CA GLY A 19 9.31 -2.41 1.10
C GLY A 19 9.47 -1.74 -0.26
N VAL A 20 8.45 -0.99 -0.71
CA VAL A 20 8.42 -0.27 -1.99
C VAL A 20 8.26 1.22 -1.76
N ASP A 21 8.61 2.04 -2.77
CA ASP A 21 8.36 3.47 -2.71
C ASP A 21 6.86 3.76 -2.82
N ALA A 22 6.22 3.93 -1.66
CA ALA A 22 4.83 4.34 -1.57
C ALA A 22 4.63 5.73 -2.18
N GLN A 23 4.13 5.79 -3.42
CA GLN A 23 3.94 7.02 -4.19
C GLN A 23 3.03 8.02 -3.45
N ALA A 24 3.49 9.26 -3.31
CA ALA A 24 2.86 10.26 -2.44
C ALA A 24 1.42 10.62 -2.86
N ASP A 25 1.18 10.73 -4.15
CA ASP A 25 -0.11 11.07 -4.74
C ASP A 25 -1.12 9.92 -4.66
N LEU A 26 -0.66 8.67 -4.48
CA LEU A 26 -1.54 7.50 -4.26
C LEU A 26 -1.87 7.25 -2.79
N ALA A 27 -1.10 7.79 -1.85
CA ALA A 27 -1.30 7.53 -0.42
C ALA A 27 -2.68 7.97 0.08
N ALA A 28 -3.11 9.19 -0.25
CA ALA A 28 -4.42 9.70 0.14
C ALA A 28 -5.60 8.92 -0.46
N PRO A 29 -5.67 8.66 -1.79
CA PRO A 29 -6.77 7.89 -2.36
C PRO A 29 -6.79 6.44 -1.88
N TYR A 30 -5.64 5.80 -1.67
CA TYR A 30 -5.57 4.44 -1.09
C TYR A 30 -6.11 4.41 0.34
N LEU A 31 -5.68 5.36 1.17
CA LEU A 31 -6.17 5.49 2.54
C LEU A 31 -7.68 5.71 2.58
N GLN A 32 -8.20 6.58 1.71
CA GLN A 32 -9.64 6.83 1.59
C GLN A 32 -10.42 5.57 1.21
N ARG A 33 -9.92 4.79 0.24
CA ARG A 33 -10.55 3.53 -0.17
C ARG A 33 -10.57 2.50 0.95
N LEU A 34 -9.45 2.28 1.64
CA LEU A 34 -9.38 1.35 2.78
C LEU A 34 -10.37 1.72 3.90
N ARG A 35 -10.48 3.02 4.21
CA ARG A 35 -11.46 3.53 5.18
C ARG A 35 -12.89 3.28 4.72
N ALA A 36 -13.22 3.65 3.48
CA ALA A 36 -14.58 3.60 2.97
C ALA A 36 -15.09 2.17 2.72
N GLU A 37 -14.21 1.24 2.33
CA GLU A 37 -14.64 -0.01 1.72
C GLU A 37 -14.34 -1.27 2.53
N LEU A 38 -13.42 -1.22 3.52
CA LEU A 38 -12.98 -2.43 4.23
C LEU A 38 -12.86 -2.29 5.75
N PHE A 39 -12.24 -1.21 6.23
CA PHE A 39 -11.77 -1.17 7.63
C PHE A 39 -12.30 0.00 8.46
N GLY A 40 -12.91 1.02 7.84
CA GLY A 40 -13.49 2.14 8.58
C GLY A 40 -12.50 2.80 9.55
N ALA A 41 -12.94 3.00 10.79
CA ALA A 41 -12.16 3.62 11.86
C ALA A 41 -10.92 2.81 12.29
N ARG A 42 -10.89 1.49 12.03
CA ARG A 42 -9.76 0.63 12.40
C ARG A 42 -8.45 1.00 11.70
N ILE A 43 -8.55 1.66 10.54
CA ILE A 43 -7.39 2.25 9.86
C ILE A 43 -6.82 3.41 10.68
N ASP A 44 -7.67 4.23 11.28
CA ASP A 44 -7.23 5.37 12.07
C ASP A 44 -6.53 4.90 13.36
N GLU A 45 -7.05 3.86 13.99
CA GLU A 45 -6.41 3.20 15.14
C GLU A 45 -5.00 2.66 14.79
N LEU A 46 -4.86 2.03 13.61
CA LEU A 46 -3.56 1.56 13.12
C LEU A 46 -2.59 2.73 12.89
N LEU A 47 -3.05 3.83 12.27
CA LEU A 47 -2.22 5.00 12.02
C LEU A 47 -1.79 5.68 13.32
N GLU A 48 -2.65 5.71 14.33
CA GLU A 48 -2.34 6.21 15.66
C GLU A 48 -1.35 5.30 16.39
N LEU A 49 -1.50 3.98 16.28
CA LEU A 49 -0.51 3.02 16.79
C LEU A 49 0.85 3.28 16.14
N PHE A 50 0.93 3.31 14.81
CA PHE A 50 2.19 3.54 14.10
C PHE A 50 2.80 4.91 14.45
N ALA A 51 1.99 5.97 14.55
CA ALA A 51 2.48 7.30 14.95
C ALA A 51 3.10 7.29 16.36
N ARG A 52 2.54 6.52 17.30
CA ARG A 52 3.12 6.31 18.64
C ARG A 52 4.42 5.50 18.57
N LEU A 53 4.43 4.38 17.85
CA LEU A 53 5.64 3.58 17.69
C LEU A 53 6.79 4.41 17.14
N ARG A 54 6.52 5.24 16.12
CA ARG A 54 7.54 6.12 15.54
C ARG A 54 8.13 7.13 16.52
N SER A 55 7.38 7.56 17.54
CA SER A 55 7.87 8.52 18.53
C SER A 55 8.52 7.87 19.76
N THR A 56 8.17 6.63 20.09
CA THR A 56 8.62 5.97 21.33
C THR A 56 9.57 4.81 21.11
N SER A 57 9.59 4.22 19.91
CA SER A 57 10.34 3.00 19.64
C SER A 57 11.84 3.24 19.58
N THR A 58 12.59 2.29 20.14
CA THR A 58 14.06 2.20 19.96
C THR A 58 14.42 1.33 18.75
N ASP A 59 13.55 0.39 18.37
CA ASP A 59 13.69 -0.48 17.20
C ASP A 59 12.32 -0.58 16.49
N LEU A 60 12.09 0.39 15.60
CA LEU A 60 10.79 0.58 14.96
C LEU A 60 10.42 -0.61 14.07
N GLU A 61 11.38 -1.25 13.41
CA GLU A 61 11.11 -2.39 12.53
C GLU A 61 10.62 -3.60 13.33
N MET A 62 11.28 -3.90 14.45
CA MET A 62 10.85 -4.98 15.34
C MET A 62 9.45 -4.69 15.93
N ASP A 63 9.20 -3.45 16.35
CA ASP A 63 7.90 -3.06 16.92
C ASP A 63 6.77 -3.13 15.89
N ILE A 64 6.99 -2.68 14.65
CA ILE A 64 6.02 -2.84 13.55
C ILE A 64 5.74 -4.31 13.31
N ARG A 65 6.77 -5.14 13.26
CA ARG A 65 6.61 -6.57 13.04
C ARG A 65 5.71 -7.20 14.12
N GLN A 66 6.01 -6.97 15.39
CA GLN A 66 5.28 -7.61 16.49
C GLN A 66 3.88 -7.03 16.68
N GLN A 67 3.73 -5.71 16.61
CA GLN A 67 2.48 -5.03 17.00
C GLN A 67 1.53 -4.77 15.84
N ILE A 68 2.01 -4.82 14.59
CA ILE A 68 1.19 -4.59 13.39
C ILE A 68 1.11 -5.85 12.53
N VAL A 69 2.24 -6.43 12.14
CA VAL A 69 2.26 -7.55 11.18
C VAL A 69 1.80 -8.86 11.82
N GLU A 70 2.36 -9.21 12.97
CA GLU A 70 2.06 -10.45 13.71
C GLU A 70 0.84 -10.29 14.66
N SER A 71 0.24 -9.10 14.70
CA SER A 71 -0.91 -8.78 15.54
C SER A 71 -2.20 -9.43 15.02
N SER A 72 -2.99 -10.03 15.92
CA SER A 72 -4.34 -10.49 15.61
C SER A 72 -5.28 -9.34 15.22
N ASP A 73 -4.99 -8.12 15.68
CA ASP A 73 -5.82 -6.95 15.48
C ASP A 73 -5.47 -6.19 14.20
N PHE A 74 -4.22 -6.27 13.74
CA PHE A 74 -3.78 -5.47 12.58
C PHE A 74 -3.13 -6.27 11.46
N GLY A 75 -2.78 -7.54 11.65
CA GLY A 75 -2.06 -8.33 10.66
C GLY A 75 -2.80 -8.47 9.33
N ALA A 76 -4.11 -8.77 9.38
CA ALA A 76 -4.93 -8.83 8.17
C ALA A 76 -5.03 -7.47 7.46
N LEU A 77 -5.08 -6.37 8.22
CA LEU A 77 -5.10 -5.02 7.69
C LEU A 77 -3.75 -4.68 7.03
N ALA A 78 -2.63 -4.97 7.70
CA ALA A 78 -1.29 -4.80 7.18
C ALA A 78 -1.08 -5.56 5.86
N GLN A 79 -1.58 -6.80 5.78
CA GLN A 79 -1.57 -7.59 4.56
C GLN A 79 -2.36 -6.92 3.43
N GLN A 80 -3.54 -6.36 3.70
CA GLN A 80 -4.31 -5.62 2.69
C GLN A 80 -3.59 -4.34 2.22
N ILE A 81 -2.87 -3.64 3.10
CA ILE A 81 -2.04 -2.49 2.70
C ILE A 81 -0.95 -2.95 1.74
N ILE A 82 -0.27 -4.06 2.03
CA ILE A 82 0.75 -4.63 1.14
C ILE A 82 0.11 -4.97 -0.22
N LEU A 83 -0.99 -5.73 -0.23
CA LEU A 83 -1.69 -6.08 -1.47
C LEU A 83 -2.10 -4.85 -2.28
N LEU A 84 -2.57 -3.79 -1.62
CA LEU A 84 -2.97 -2.55 -2.28
C LEU A 84 -1.80 -1.87 -2.99
N TRP A 85 -0.60 -1.85 -2.42
CA TRP A 85 0.57 -1.27 -3.10
C TRP A 85 1.06 -2.12 -4.27
N TYR A 86 1.00 -3.45 -4.13
CA TYR A 86 1.46 -4.35 -5.18
C TYR A 86 0.47 -4.48 -6.33
N THR A 87 -0.84 -4.39 -6.08
CA THR A 87 -1.88 -4.74 -7.07
C THR A 87 -2.89 -3.64 -7.33
N SER A 88 -2.84 -2.52 -6.59
CA SER A 88 -3.87 -1.47 -6.59
C SER A 88 -5.27 -1.96 -6.24
N ALA A 89 -5.35 -3.13 -5.60
CA ALA A 89 -6.57 -3.78 -5.19
C ALA A 89 -6.42 -4.38 -3.79
N PHE A 90 -7.55 -4.64 -3.14
CA PHE A 90 -7.63 -5.37 -1.89
C PHE A 90 -8.74 -6.41 -1.97
N ALA A 91 -8.63 -7.45 -1.14
CA ALA A 91 -9.59 -8.54 -1.08
C ALA A 91 -10.72 -8.24 -0.09
N ASP A 92 -11.95 -8.55 -0.48
CA ASP A 92 -13.16 -8.49 0.34
C ASP A 92 -13.89 -9.83 0.23
N GLY A 93 -13.50 -10.77 1.11
CA GLY A 93 -13.85 -12.19 0.97
C GLY A 93 -13.27 -12.77 -0.32
N ASP A 94 -14.13 -13.37 -1.15
CA ASP A 94 -13.75 -13.92 -2.46
C ASP A 94 -13.73 -12.86 -3.58
N ASN A 95 -14.11 -11.61 -3.27
CA ASN A 95 -14.15 -10.52 -4.24
C ASN A 95 -12.88 -9.66 -4.17
N TRP A 96 -12.48 -9.11 -5.31
CA TRP A 96 -11.39 -8.14 -5.40
C TRP A 96 -11.93 -6.76 -5.75
N LYS A 97 -11.54 -5.74 -4.97
CA LYS A 97 -11.91 -4.35 -5.22
C LYS A 97 -10.74 -3.60 -5.86
N PHE A 98 -10.86 -3.40 -7.17
CA PHE A 98 -9.85 -2.71 -7.97
C PHE A 98 -10.03 -1.18 -7.91
N GLY A 99 -8.92 -0.46 -8.00
CA GLY A 99 -8.93 0.98 -8.20
C GLY A 99 -9.19 1.38 -9.66
N PRO A 100 -9.14 2.68 -9.96
CA PRO A 100 -9.10 3.20 -11.32
C PRO A 100 -8.00 2.52 -12.17
N PRO A 101 -8.21 2.35 -13.49
CA PRO A 101 -7.25 1.69 -14.38
C PRO A 101 -5.83 2.28 -14.31
N GLU A 102 -5.69 3.57 -14.08
CA GLU A 102 -4.40 4.26 -13.96
C GLU A 102 -3.58 3.71 -12.79
N GLN A 103 -4.23 3.28 -11.71
CA GLN A 103 -3.54 2.70 -10.56
C GLN A 103 -2.99 1.31 -10.89
N TYR A 104 -3.70 0.51 -11.68
CA TYR A 104 -3.23 -0.80 -12.15
C TYR A 104 -1.90 -0.70 -12.90
N PHE A 105 -1.74 0.30 -13.78
CA PHE A 105 -0.49 0.51 -14.50
C PHE A 105 0.65 0.98 -13.60
N ARG A 106 0.33 1.54 -12.43
CA ARG A 106 1.28 2.07 -11.44
C ARG A 106 1.55 1.11 -10.28
N SER A 107 0.94 -0.07 -10.26
CA SER A 107 1.10 -1.04 -9.18
C SER A 107 2.53 -1.58 -9.13
N HIS A 108 3.06 -1.81 -7.92
CA HIS A 108 4.46 -2.21 -7.78
C HIS A 108 4.78 -3.63 -8.24
N ILE A 109 3.78 -4.50 -8.42
CA ILE A 109 4.02 -5.87 -8.90
C ILE A 109 4.80 -5.88 -10.22
N TRP A 110 4.50 -4.94 -11.13
CA TRP A 110 5.13 -4.85 -12.45
C TRP A 110 6.64 -4.58 -12.36
N SER A 111 7.03 -3.60 -11.55
CA SER A 111 8.45 -3.33 -11.28
C SER A 111 9.13 -4.51 -10.59
N VAL A 112 8.47 -5.13 -9.61
CA VAL A 112 9.08 -6.21 -8.82
C VAL A 112 9.32 -7.48 -9.65
N ILE A 113 8.40 -7.81 -10.56
CA ILE A 113 8.57 -8.98 -11.45
C ILE A 113 9.32 -8.65 -12.74
N GLY A 114 9.69 -7.39 -12.97
CA GLY A 114 10.39 -6.93 -14.16
C GLY A 114 9.57 -7.05 -15.45
N ALA A 115 8.23 -6.94 -15.35
CA ALA A 115 7.33 -7.08 -16.49
C ALA A 115 6.47 -5.83 -16.68
N HIS A 116 6.13 -5.53 -17.93
CA HIS A 116 5.17 -4.48 -18.25
C HIS A 116 3.74 -4.93 -17.87
N PRO A 117 2.88 -4.01 -17.42
CA PRO A 117 1.47 -4.30 -17.24
C PRO A 117 0.85 -4.84 -18.53
N PRO A 118 0.13 -5.96 -18.51
CA PRO A 118 -0.70 -6.41 -19.62
C PRO A 118 -1.59 -5.29 -20.17
N ALA A 119 -1.80 -5.30 -21.49
CA ALA A 119 -2.55 -4.29 -22.23
C ALA A 119 -1.95 -2.87 -22.24
N LEU A 120 -0.80 -2.62 -21.60
CA LEU A 120 -0.04 -1.40 -21.84
C LEU A 120 0.66 -1.50 -23.19
N SER A 121 0.26 -0.70 -24.19
CA SER A 121 1.11 -0.52 -25.35
C SER A 121 2.21 0.46 -24.96
N GLY A 122 3.47 0.00 -24.84
CA GLY A 122 4.61 0.87 -24.52
C GLY A 122 4.98 1.86 -25.63
N GLY A 123 4.02 2.28 -26.45
CA GLY A 123 4.13 3.29 -27.49
C GLY A 123 4.92 2.90 -28.74
N TYR A 124 5.77 1.87 -28.69
CA TYR A 124 6.62 1.45 -29.80
C TYR A 124 6.84 -0.07 -29.87
N PHE A 125 7.13 -0.61 -31.05
CA PHE A 125 7.45 -2.03 -31.24
C PHE A 125 8.74 -2.41 -30.49
N GLY A 126 8.70 -3.47 -29.68
CA GLY A 126 9.85 -3.94 -28.91
C GLY A 126 9.96 -3.38 -27.48
N TYR A 127 8.99 -2.59 -27.01
CA TYR A 127 8.97 -2.08 -25.63
C TYR A 127 9.06 -3.21 -24.59
N TRP A 128 8.44 -4.36 -24.87
CA TRP A 128 8.45 -5.56 -24.03
C TRP A 128 9.84 -6.20 -23.86
N LYS A 129 10.84 -5.76 -24.62
CA LYS A 129 12.20 -6.31 -24.55
C LYS A 129 12.96 -5.84 -23.31
N TYR A 130 12.61 -4.68 -22.75
CA TYR A 130 13.32 -4.07 -21.62
C TYR A 130 12.44 -4.07 -20.36
N PRO A 131 13.03 -4.05 -19.16
CA PRO A 131 12.27 -3.86 -17.93
C PRO A 131 11.44 -2.55 -17.96
N PRO A 132 10.33 -2.48 -17.22
CA PRO A 132 9.53 -1.27 -17.13
C PRO A 132 10.33 -0.11 -16.50
N GLU A 133 10.16 1.10 -17.03
CA GLU A 133 10.69 2.34 -16.48
C GLU A 133 9.69 2.85 -15.42
N ASN A 134 9.93 2.53 -14.16
CA ASN A 134 9.06 2.92 -13.03
C ASN A 134 9.81 3.81 -12.05
#